data_AF-A0A7M3XRR0-F1
#
_entry.id   AF-A0A7M3XRR0-F1
#
_cell.length_a   1.000
_cell.length_b   1.000
_cell.length_c   1.000
_cell.angle_alpha   90.00
_cell.angle_beta   90.00
_cell.angle_gamma   90.00
#
_symmetry.space_group_name_H-M   'P 1'
#
loop_
_entity.id
_entity.type
_entity.pdbx_description
1 polymer ?
#
loop_
_entity_poly.entity_id
_entity_poly.type
_entity_poly.pdbx_seq_one_letter_code
_entity_poly.pdbx_strand_id
1 'polypeptide(L)'
;MNAIDLLIILLHPVIAVFAVIWILKINGKVGNGDLNLPYDEGAGEDKERTQSKIYLLSWFMVITGFGSNIAYNVRLESWSLNGLLLPGGAGSLHTVGGVFGLGLLTYLRFRRSSHKSPTVRNSRKNKSGLKFQNLILILIVIHAFLGFLWLLELLP
;
A
#
# COMPACT_ATOMS: atom_id res chain seq x y z
N MET A 1 -22.55 17.69 6.62
CA MET A 1 -22.11 16.70 5.62
C MET A 1 -23.26 15.75 5.33
N ASN A 2 -23.52 15.45 4.05
CA ASN A 2 -24.63 14.59 3.66
C ASN A 2 -24.19 13.12 3.70
N ALA A 3 -25.12 12.17 3.88
CA ALA A 3 -24.78 10.74 3.96
C ALA A 3 -23.98 10.23 2.75
N ILE A 4 -24.22 10.79 1.56
CA ILE A 4 -23.53 10.46 0.32
C ILE A 4 -22.06 10.90 0.37
N ASP A 5 -21.78 12.11 0.88
CA ASP A 5 -20.42 12.65 0.93
C ASP A 5 -19.59 11.87 1.95
N LEU A 6 -20.21 11.50 3.08
CA LEU A 6 -19.61 10.61 4.07
C LEU A 6 -19.31 9.23 3.49
N LEU A 7 -20.23 8.66 2.71
CA LEU A 7 -20.02 7.38 2.03
C LEU A 7 -18.85 7.43 1.05
N ILE A 8 -18.76 8.50 0.25
CA ILE A 8 -17.67 8.71 -0.72
C ILE A 8 -16.33 8.79 0.00
N ILE A 9 -16.25 9.60 1.06
CA ILE A 9 -15.02 9.77 1.84
C ILE A 9 -14.62 8.48 2.58
N LEU A 10 -15.58 7.72 3.11
CA LEU A 10 -15.33 6.49 3.85
C LEU A 10 -15.01 5.27 2.97
N LEU A 11 -15.31 5.31 1.68
CA LEU A 11 -15.10 4.18 0.79
C LEU A 11 -13.63 3.73 0.77
N HIS A 12 -12.70 4.68 0.57
CA HIS A 12 -11.27 4.42 0.57
C HIS A 12 -10.74 3.84 1.91
N PRO A 13 -10.95 4.47 3.08
CA PRO A 13 -10.41 3.97 4.35
C PRO A 13 -11.01 2.62 4.76
N VAL A 14 -12.28 2.35 4.46
CA VAL A 14 -12.88 1.03 4.72
C VAL A 14 -12.16 -0.04 3.91
N ILE A 15 -11.98 0.18 2.60
CA ILE A 15 -11.24 -0.75 1.73
C ILE A 15 -9.79 -0.90 2.20
N ALA A 16 -9.14 0.19 2.60
CA ALA A 16 -7.77 0.19 3.09
C ALA A 16 -7.62 -0.66 4.36
N VAL A 17 -8.51 -0.51 5.34
CA VAL A 17 -8.50 -1.31 6.58
C VAL A 17 -8.63 -2.80 6.26
N PHE A 18 -9.60 -3.18 5.41
CA PHE A 18 -9.79 -4.58 5.02
C PHE A 18 -8.52 -5.18 4.41
N ALA A 19 -7.87 -4.45 3.52
CA ALA A 19 -6.66 -4.93 2.88
C ALA A 19 -5.44 -4.94 3.81
N VAL A 20 -5.29 -3.97 4.72
CA VAL A 20 -4.23 -3.98 5.72
C VAL A 20 -4.38 -5.22 6.61
N ILE A 21 -5.59 -5.50 7.11
CA ILE A 21 -5.88 -6.72 7.89
C ILE A 21 -5.53 -7.98 7.08
N TRP A 22 -5.92 -8.01 5.80
CA TRP A 22 -5.62 -9.15 4.92
C TRP A 22 -4.11 -9.35 4.71
N ILE A 23 -3.37 -8.27 4.45
CA ILE A 23 -1.90 -8.29 4.28
C ILE A 23 -1.22 -8.75 5.57
N LEU A 24 -1.66 -8.27 6.74
CA LEU A 24 -1.12 -8.67 8.03
C LEU A 24 -1.38 -10.15 8.33
N LYS A 25 -2.59 -10.65 8.04
CA LYS A 25 -2.92 -12.08 8.18
C LYS A 25 -2.04 -12.97 7.31
N ILE A 26 -1.76 -12.56 6.09
CA ILE A 26 -0.91 -13.33 5.18
C ILE A 26 0.55 -13.28 5.63
N ASN A 27 1.09 -12.10 5.94
CA ASN A 27 2.47 -11.96 6.39
C ASN A 27 2.72 -12.67 7.74
N GLY A 28 1.74 -12.67 8.65
CA GLY A 28 1.81 -13.39 9.92
C GLY A 28 1.86 -14.92 9.77
N LYS A 29 1.14 -15.48 8.79
CA LYS A 29 1.23 -16.91 8.44
C LYS A 29 2.58 -17.27 7.80
N VAL A 30 3.14 -16.38 6.99
CA VAL A 30 4.43 -16.61 6.31
C VAL A 30 5.62 -16.43 7.25
N GLY A 31 5.48 -15.69 8.36
CA GLY A 31 6.52 -15.47 9.37
C GLY A 31 6.79 -16.64 10.33
N ASN A 32 5.91 -17.64 10.39
CA ASN A 32 6.04 -18.82 11.25
C ASN A 32 6.61 -20.06 10.52
N GLY A 33 6.98 -19.92 9.24
CA GLY A 33 7.67 -20.97 8.49
C GLY A 33 9.13 -21.01 8.89
N ASP A 34 9.51 -22.08 9.60
CA ASP A 34 10.87 -22.41 10.02
C ASP A 34 11.92 -22.06 8.95
N LEU A 35 12.96 -21.33 9.33
CA LEU A 35 14.06 -20.86 8.48
C LEU A 35 14.93 -22.00 7.89
N ASN A 36 14.53 -23.26 8.06
CA ASN A 36 15.30 -24.47 7.75
C ASN A 36 14.63 -25.44 6.77
N LEU A 37 13.48 -25.10 6.18
CA LEU A 37 12.90 -25.99 5.16
C LEU A 37 13.59 -25.79 3.80
N PRO A 38 13.92 -26.89 3.09
CA PRO A 38 14.46 -26.82 1.73
C PRO A 38 13.51 -25.99 0.85
N TYR A 39 14.08 -25.21 -0.06
CA TYR A 39 13.36 -24.36 -0.99
C TYR A 39 12.28 -25.17 -1.73
N ASP A 40 11.05 -25.11 -1.22
CA ASP A 40 9.88 -25.68 -1.88
C ASP A 40 9.46 -24.70 -2.97
N GLU A 41 9.65 -25.11 -4.22
CA GLU A 41 9.29 -24.32 -5.40
C GLU A 41 7.82 -23.89 -5.36
N GLY A 42 6.93 -24.72 -4.80
CA GLY A 42 5.50 -24.39 -4.62
C GLY A 42 5.26 -23.24 -3.63
N ALA A 43 6.04 -23.16 -2.55
CA ALA A 43 5.95 -22.05 -1.60
C ALA A 43 6.47 -20.72 -2.19
N GLY A 44 7.39 -20.80 -3.15
CA GLY A 44 7.89 -19.65 -3.92
C GLY A 44 6.83 -19.06 -4.85
N GLU A 45 6.12 -19.91 -5.60
CA GLU A 45 5.07 -19.50 -6.54
C GLU A 45 3.87 -18.85 -5.83
N ASP A 46 3.43 -19.41 -4.69
CA ASP A 46 2.33 -18.86 -3.91
C ASP A 46 2.66 -17.47 -3.34
N LYS A 47 3.91 -17.27 -2.93
CA LYS A 47 4.40 -15.96 -2.47
C LYS A 47 4.42 -14.94 -3.61
N GLU A 48 4.83 -15.32 -4.81
CA GLU A 48 4.86 -14.43 -5.98
C GLU A 48 3.45 -14.04 -6.45
N ARG A 49 2.51 -15.00 -6.47
CA ARG A 49 1.08 -14.74 -6.73
C ARG A 49 0.48 -13.79 -5.71
N THR A 50 0.76 -14.01 -4.43
CA THR A 50 0.30 -13.14 -3.34
C THR A 50 0.85 -11.71 -3.51
N GLN A 51 2.14 -11.56 -3.79
CA GLN A 51 2.72 -10.23 -4.01
C GLN A 51 2.15 -9.52 -5.23
N SER A 52 1.84 -10.25 -6.30
CA SER A 52 1.17 -9.70 -7.48
C SER A 52 -0.24 -9.19 -7.16
N LYS A 53 -1.00 -9.92 -6.33
CA LYS A 53 -2.31 -9.48 -5.83
C LYS A 53 -2.19 -8.22 -4.99
N ILE A 54 -1.23 -8.17 -4.06
CA ILE A 54 -0.97 -6.98 -3.22
C ILE A 54 -0.64 -5.77 -4.10
N TYR A 55 0.25 -5.94 -5.08
CA TYR A 55 0.62 -4.87 -6.02
C TYR A 55 -0.61 -4.30 -6.77
N LEU A 56 -1.44 -5.18 -7.33
CA LEU A 56 -2.65 -4.77 -8.05
C LEU A 56 -3.65 -4.08 -7.11
N LEU A 57 -3.83 -4.62 -5.91
CA LEU A 57 -4.71 -4.06 -4.89
C LEU A 57 -4.23 -2.67 -4.41
N SER A 58 -2.91 -2.46 -4.30
CA SER A 58 -2.34 -1.16 -3.97
C SER A 58 -2.63 -0.11 -5.06
N TRP A 59 -2.50 -0.47 -6.35
CA TRP A 59 -2.90 0.43 -7.44
C TRP A 59 -4.37 0.78 -7.38
N PHE A 60 -5.23 -0.23 -7.20
CA PHE A 60 -6.66 -0.02 -7.09
C PHE A 60 -7.01 0.94 -5.95
N MET A 61 -6.42 0.78 -4.76
CA MET A 61 -6.63 1.69 -3.64
C MET A 61 -6.22 3.12 -3.91
N VAL A 62 -5.05 3.33 -4.52
CA VAL A 62 -4.57 4.68 -4.83
C VAL A 62 -5.53 5.35 -5.81
N ILE A 63 -5.94 4.65 -6.86
CA ILE A 63 -6.92 5.15 -7.84
C ILE A 63 -8.26 5.45 -7.16
N THR A 64 -8.79 4.55 -6.32
CA THR A 64 -10.03 4.77 -5.58
C THR A 64 -9.91 5.93 -4.59
N GLY A 65 -8.78 6.10 -3.91
CA GLY A 65 -8.53 7.18 -2.97
C GLY A 65 -8.53 8.55 -3.65
N PHE A 66 -7.73 8.70 -4.71
CA PHE A 66 -7.75 9.90 -5.54
C PHE A 66 -9.12 10.16 -6.16
N GLY A 67 -9.77 9.13 -6.72
CA GLY A 67 -11.10 9.25 -7.31
C GLY A 67 -12.15 9.72 -6.30
N SER A 68 -12.11 9.20 -5.07
CA SER A 68 -13.02 9.61 -3.98
C SER A 68 -12.77 11.06 -3.56
N ASN A 69 -11.51 11.48 -3.44
CA ASN A 69 -11.15 12.86 -3.14
C ASN A 69 -11.61 13.83 -4.23
N ILE A 70 -11.42 13.45 -5.50
CA ILE A 70 -11.88 14.23 -6.65
C ILE A 70 -13.41 14.36 -6.62
N ALA A 71 -14.12 13.23 -6.47
CA ALA A 71 -15.57 13.21 -6.42
C ALA A 71 -16.13 14.08 -5.28
N TYR A 72 -15.49 14.04 -4.11
CA TYR A 72 -15.86 14.89 -2.97
C TYR A 72 -15.68 16.38 -3.27
N ASN A 73 -14.51 16.79 -3.77
CA ASN A 73 -14.21 18.20 -4.05
C ASN A 73 -15.04 18.79 -5.20
N VAL A 74 -15.34 17.99 -6.24
CA VAL A 74 -16.22 18.41 -7.33
C VAL A 74 -17.63 18.72 -6.82
N ARG A 75 -18.14 17.94 -5.86
CA ARG A 75 -19.47 18.18 -5.26
C ARG A 75 -19.52 19.41 -4.36
N LEU A 76 -18.38 19.80 -3.79
CA LEU A 76 -18.26 20.98 -2.94
C LEU A 76 -17.94 22.27 -3.72
N GLU A 77 -17.78 22.19 -5.05
CA GLU A 77 -17.32 23.29 -5.91
C GLU A 77 -15.97 23.90 -5.47
N SER A 78 -15.26 23.26 -4.54
CA SER A 78 -14.03 23.75 -3.90
C SER A 78 -12.77 23.32 -4.68
N TRP A 79 -12.82 23.39 -6.01
CA TRP A 79 -11.80 22.81 -6.87
C TRP A 79 -10.52 23.68 -6.89
N SER A 80 -9.43 23.15 -6.36
CA SER A 80 -8.08 23.64 -6.67
C SER A 80 -7.18 22.45 -6.96
N LEU A 81 -6.40 22.51 -8.03
CA LEU A 81 -5.50 21.41 -8.42
C LEU A 81 -4.51 21.08 -7.28
N ASN A 82 -4.04 22.11 -6.57
CA ASN A 82 -3.16 21.94 -5.42
C ASN A 82 -3.85 21.24 -4.26
N GLY A 83 -5.09 21.62 -3.90
CA GLY A 83 -5.83 20.95 -2.83
C GLY A 83 -6.24 19.51 -3.16
N LEU A 84 -6.39 19.20 -4.45
CA LEU A 84 -6.74 17.85 -4.93
C LEU A 84 -5.55 16.88 -4.88
N LEU A 85 -4.36 17.36 -5.28
CA LEU A 85 -3.15 16.56 -5.42
C LEU A 85 -2.26 16.60 -4.18
N LEU A 86 -2.23 17.74 -3.48
CA LEU A 86 -1.42 17.99 -2.30
C LEU A 86 -2.28 18.71 -1.24
N PRO A 87 -3.30 18.02 -0.68
CA PRO A 87 -4.11 18.58 0.39
C PRO A 87 -3.23 19.01 1.57
N GLY A 88 -3.64 20.03 2.33
CA GLY A 88 -2.87 20.50 3.49
C GLY A 88 -2.73 19.45 4.60
N GLY A 89 -1.91 19.76 5.61
CA GLY A 89 -1.83 18.96 6.85
C GLY A 89 -1.44 17.49 6.61
N ALA A 90 -2.14 16.59 7.30
CA ALA A 90 -1.92 15.14 7.19
C ALA A 90 -2.20 14.60 5.77
N GLY A 91 -3.07 15.27 5.01
CA GLY A 91 -3.42 14.89 3.64
C GLY A 91 -2.21 14.89 2.70
N SER A 92 -1.36 15.92 2.74
CA SER A 92 -0.17 16.02 1.87
C SER A 92 0.77 14.83 2.06
N LEU A 93 1.06 14.51 3.32
CA LEU A 93 1.94 13.43 3.70
C LEU A 93 1.31 12.06 3.38
N HIS A 94 -0.02 11.92 3.53
CA HIS A 94 -0.74 10.72 3.12
C HIS A 94 -0.61 10.52 1.60
N THR A 95 -0.88 11.55 0.80
CA THR A 95 -0.83 11.47 -0.66
C THR A 95 0.58 11.18 -1.18
N VAL A 96 1.58 11.97 -0.75
CA VAL A 96 2.98 11.76 -1.15
C VAL A 96 3.49 10.41 -0.65
N GLY A 97 3.17 10.05 0.60
CA GLY A 97 3.53 8.76 1.18
C GLY A 97 2.93 7.57 0.43
N GLY A 98 1.68 7.69 -0.02
CA GLY A 98 0.99 6.67 -0.83
C GLY A 98 1.65 6.47 -2.19
N VAL A 99 1.92 7.57 -2.91
CA VAL A 99 2.63 7.52 -4.20
C VAL A 99 4.03 6.96 -4.03
N PHE A 100 4.77 7.38 -2.99
CA PHE A 100 6.09 6.87 -2.68
C PHE A 100 6.07 5.37 -2.37
N GLY A 101 5.12 4.91 -1.55
CA GLY A 101 4.95 3.49 -1.25
C GLY A 101 4.66 2.64 -2.48
N LEU A 102 3.81 3.14 -3.38
CA LEU A 102 3.50 2.50 -4.67
C LEU A 102 4.72 2.46 -5.60
N GLY A 103 5.50 3.54 -5.62
CA GLY A 103 6.79 3.60 -6.32
C GLY A 103 7.78 2.56 -5.80
N LEU A 104 7.87 2.40 -4.48
CA LEU A 104 8.73 1.38 -3.85
C LEU A 104 8.27 -0.04 -4.20
N LEU A 105 6.96 -0.32 -4.17
CA LEU A 105 6.40 -1.61 -4.60
C LEU A 105 6.72 -1.91 -6.07
N THR A 106 6.58 -0.90 -6.93
CA THR A 106 6.90 -0.98 -8.36
C THR A 106 8.38 -1.26 -8.58
N TYR A 107 9.26 -0.52 -7.91
CA TYR A 107 10.70 -0.74 -7.94
C TYR A 107 11.08 -2.16 -7.53
N LEU A 108 10.50 -2.68 -6.45
CA LEU A 108 10.77 -4.04 -5.98
C LEU A 108 10.29 -5.10 -6.98
N ARG A 109 9.17 -4.87 -7.65
CA ARG A 109 8.67 -5.74 -8.72
C ARG A 109 9.66 -5.81 -9.90
N PHE A 110 10.10 -4.65 -10.39
CA PHE A 110 11.07 -4.58 -11.49
C PHE A 110 12.43 -5.21 -11.13
N ARG A 111 12.94 -4.91 -9.93
CA ARG A 111 14.22 -5.45 -9.45
C ARG A 111 14.21 -6.98 -9.36
N ARG A 112 13.09 -7.60 -9.00
CA ARG A 112 12.96 -9.07 -8.97
C ARG A 112 12.90 -9.67 -10.37
N SER A 113 12.16 -9.03 -11.29
CA SER A 113 12.09 -9.47 -12.68
C SER A 113 13.47 -9.45 -13.37
N SER A 114 14.31 -8.47 -13.05
CA SER A 114 15.66 -8.33 -13.61
C SER A 114 16.65 -9.39 -13.09
N HIS A 115 16.37 -10.04 -11.96
CA HIS A 115 17.23 -11.05 -11.34
C HIS A 115 16.87 -12.50 -11.67
N LYS A 116 15.98 -12.76 -12.65
CA LYS A 116 15.71 -14.11 -13.22
C LYS A 116 16.89 -14.69 -14.05
N SER A 117 18.14 -14.28 -13.78
CA SER A 117 19.33 -14.90 -14.37
C SER A 117 19.83 -16.04 -13.46
N PRO A 118 20.09 -17.25 -13.99
CA PRO A 118 20.37 -18.44 -13.20
C PRO A 118 21.86 -18.49 -12.82
N THR A 119 22.36 -17.52 -12.06
CA THR A 119 23.71 -17.62 -11.50
C THR A 119 23.77 -17.10 -10.08
N VAL A 120 23.86 -18.05 -9.15
CA VAL A 120 24.64 -18.03 -7.92
C VAL A 120 24.93 -16.63 -7.36
N ARG A 121 24.06 -16.11 -6.47
CA ARG A 121 24.50 -15.05 -5.57
C ARG A 121 23.77 -15.02 -4.23
N ASN A 122 24.29 -15.87 -3.34
CA ASN A 122 24.71 -15.59 -1.97
C ASN A 122 23.70 -15.00 -0.96
N SER A 123 23.56 -15.74 0.15
CA SER A 123 22.79 -15.52 1.39
C SER A 123 22.84 -14.13 2.04
N ARG A 124 23.66 -13.19 1.55
CA ARG A 124 23.62 -11.77 1.93
C ARG A 124 22.40 -11.03 1.37
N LYS A 125 21.87 -11.47 0.22
CA LYS A 125 20.71 -10.85 -0.47
C LYS A 125 19.40 -11.06 0.29
N ASN A 126 19.23 -12.19 0.98
CA ASN A 126 18.01 -12.50 1.75
C ASN A 126 17.84 -11.59 2.97
N LYS A 127 18.93 -11.20 3.66
CA LYS A 127 18.87 -10.28 4.80
C LYS A 127 18.41 -8.88 4.43
N SER A 128 18.79 -8.34 3.25
CA SER A 128 18.33 -7.01 2.85
C SER A 128 16.87 -7.03 2.40
N GLY A 129 16.44 -8.07 1.68
CA GLY A 129 15.04 -8.25 1.28
C GLY A 129 14.07 -8.28 2.47
N LEU A 130 14.45 -8.96 3.57
CA LEU A 130 13.65 -8.98 4.81
C LEU A 130 13.52 -7.58 5.45
N LYS A 131 14.61 -6.80 5.48
CA LYS A 131 14.61 -5.44 6.01
C LYS A 131 13.72 -4.50 5.19
N PHE A 132 13.75 -4.60 3.87
CA PHE A 132 12.87 -3.81 3.00
C PHE A 132 11.39 -4.18 3.17
N GLN A 133 11.08 -5.46 3.38
CA GLN A 133 9.71 -5.90 3.61
C GLN A 133 9.15 -5.36 4.94
N ASN A 134 9.97 -5.32 6.00
CA ASN A 134 9.60 -4.69 7.26
C ASN A 134 9.42 -3.17 7.11
N LEU A 135 10.27 -2.50 6.32
CA LEU A 135 10.13 -1.07 6.04
C LEU A 135 8.80 -0.75 5.33
N ILE A 136 8.40 -1.56 4.33
CA ILE A 136 7.12 -1.41 3.65
C ILE A 136 5.96 -1.58 4.64
N LEU A 137 6.04 -2.55 5.55
CA LEU A 137 5.02 -2.76 6.57
C LEU A 137 4.86 -1.52 7.47
N ILE A 138 5.98 -0.95 7.94
CA ILE A 138 5.99 0.28 8.73
C ILE A 138 5.41 1.44 7.93
N LEU A 139 5.80 1.60 6.66
CA LEU A 139 5.27 2.61 5.75
C LEU A 139 3.76 2.48 5.56
N ILE A 140 3.22 1.25 5.43
CA ILE A 140 1.78 1.01 5.32
C ILE A 140 1.06 1.48 6.58
N VAL A 141 1.59 1.16 7.77
CA VAL A 141 0.98 1.58 9.04
C VAL A 141 0.99 3.11 9.17
N ILE A 142 2.13 3.74 8.90
CA ILE A 142 2.25 5.21 8.93
C ILE A 142 1.29 5.83 7.91
N HIS A 143 1.28 5.36 6.67
CA HIS A 143 0.40 5.87 5.62
C HIS A 143 -1.08 5.75 5.97
N ALA A 144 -1.51 4.60 6.51
CA ALA A 144 -2.88 4.40 6.97
C ALA A 144 -3.25 5.33 8.14
N PHE A 145 -2.32 5.52 9.10
CA PHE A 145 -2.50 6.46 10.20
C PHE A 145 -2.65 7.91 9.71
N LEU A 146 -1.83 8.33 8.74
CA LEU A 146 -1.94 9.65 8.11
C LEU A 146 -3.26 9.83 7.37
N GLY A 147 -3.75 8.79 6.68
CA GLY A 147 -5.06 8.81 6.03
C GLY A 147 -6.20 8.95 7.04
N PHE A 148 -6.08 8.31 8.21
CA PHE A 148 -7.02 8.49 9.32
C PHE A 148 -7.00 9.91 9.89
N LEU A 149 -5.82 10.49 10.11
CA LEU A 149 -5.72 11.89 10.54
C LEU A 149 -6.34 12.85 9.52
N TRP A 150 -6.08 12.61 8.23
CA TRP A 150 -6.68 13.42 7.18
C TRP A 150 -8.21 13.30 7.14
N LEU A 151 -8.77 12.10 7.41
CA LEU A 151 -10.22 11.95 7.58
C LEU A 151 -10.76 12.80 8.73
N LEU A 152 -10.04 12.87 9.86
CA LEU A 152 -10.44 13.74 10.97
C LEU A 152 -10.35 15.23 10.61
N GLU A 153 -9.40 15.63 9.77
CA GLU A 153 -9.32 17.01 9.26
C GLU A 153 -10.49 17.36 8.29
N LEU A 154 -11.01 16.36 7.56
CA LEU A 154 -12.12 16.52 6.62
C LEU A 154 -13.50 16.50 7.30
N LEU A 155 -13.60 15.88 8.47
CA LEU A 155 -14.83 15.80 9.26
C LEU A 155 -14.90 17.03 10.19
N PRO A 156 -15.80 18.00 9.95
CA PRO A 156 -16.02 19.13 10.86
C PRO A 156 -16.54 18.71 12.23
#